data_AF-A0AA88T5M9-F1
#
_entry.id   AF-A0AA88T5M9-F1
#
_cell.length_a   1.000
_cell.length_b   1.000
_cell.length_c   1.000
_cell.angle_alpha   90.00
_cell.angle_beta   90.00
_cell.angle_gamma   90.00
#
_symmetry.space_group_name_H-M   'P 1'
#
loop_
_entity.id
_entity.type
_entity.pdbx_description
1 polymer ?
#
loop_
_entity_poly.entity_id
_entity_poly.type
_entity_poly.pdbx_seq_one_letter_code
_entity_poly.pdbx_strand_id
1 'polypeptide(L)'
;MQLFGKNYQDCVCKISKDCALPRWHMKDFFHSFLIVFRVLCGEWIETMWDCMEVAGQPLCILVFMLVMVIGNLVLLNLFLALLLSSFSSDNLSAPDDDGEMNNLHIAIHRITRGLAWCRRQVVDFFNGNLKRRRQKRKEAKAMMKLKRLSSIHTEANGAVIGRHVEKYVAPEDDSYMTNPNLTISVPIAPGESDVEFPEEEEEEEEEEEVGEEEQTEDFEEEEQKDDISLSEGSTVDLRKPGEEEDEYSEMAEEAMDPDNCFPEICVTRFQCCEIDTTAGLGRIWWKLRKTCFQIVEHSWFESFIIFMILLSSGALAFEDIYIEQRKVVKVVLEYADKIFTYIFILEMMLKWLAYGFKKYFTNYWCWLDFLIVDVSLVSLVANTLGYSDLAAIKSLRTLRALRPLRALSRFEGMRVVVNALIGAIPSIMNVLLVCLIFWLIFSIMGVNLFAGKFGRCVNRTGYVYESFNINNKTECDALNDTSLYYWTKVKVNFDNVGAGYLALLQVATFKGWMEIMYAAVDSRAVEEQPIKEANLYMYLYFVIFIIFGSFFTLNLFIGVIIDNFNQQKRKISTTANGIVTRCDTCY
;
A
#
# COMPACT_ATOMS: atom_id res chain seq x y z
N MET A 1 7.78 -38.54 22.23
CA MET A 1 7.25 -39.77 22.85
C MET A 1 8.34 -40.80 23.14
N GLN A 2 8.43 -41.94 22.42
CA GLN A 2 9.10 -43.18 22.90
C GLN A 2 10.54 -43.00 23.44
N LEU A 3 11.40 -42.22 22.78
CA LEU A 3 12.80 -42.00 23.20
C LEU A 3 12.95 -41.23 24.52
N PHE A 4 12.02 -40.32 24.83
CA PHE A 4 12.21 -39.30 25.88
C PHE A 4 11.11 -39.32 26.95
N GLY A 5 9.96 -39.96 26.69
CA GLY A 5 8.76 -39.84 27.51
C GLY A 5 8.89 -40.37 28.94
N LYS A 6 9.73 -41.40 29.14
CA LYS A 6 10.09 -41.89 30.48
C LYS A 6 10.95 -40.86 31.22
N ASN A 7 12.03 -40.40 30.59
CA ASN A 7 12.94 -39.41 31.14
C ASN A 7 12.19 -38.12 31.55
N TYR A 8 11.21 -37.67 30.74
CA TYR A 8 10.33 -36.54 31.08
C TYR A 8 9.46 -36.77 32.32
N GLN A 9 9.14 -38.02 32.69
CA GLN A 9 8.39 -38.40 33.89
C GLN A 9 9.30 -38.72 35.09
N ASP A 10 10.49 -39.28 34.86
CA ASP A 10 11.42 -39.70 35.90
C ASP A 10 12.29 -38.53 36.42
N CYS A 11 12.55 -37.54 35.56
CA CYS A 11 13.43 -36.39 35.84
C CYS A 11 12.68 -35.05 36.04
N VAL A 12 11.37 -35.05 36.28
CA VAL A 12 10.51 -33.83 36.29
C VAL A 12 11.06 -32.69 37.16
N CYS A 13 11.58 -33.00 38.35
CA CYS A 13 12.12 -32.01 39.29
C CYS A 13 13.32 -31.21 38.76
N LYS A 14 13.96 -31.61 37.65
CA LYS A 14 15.01 -30.82 37.00
C LYS A 14 14.45 -29.64 36.21
N ILE A 15 13.34 -29.84 35.51
CA ILE A 15 12.73 -28.89 34.57
C ILE A 15 11.54 -28.13 35.18
N SER A 16 10.99 -28.63 36.29
CA SER A 16 9.83 -28.05 36.96
C SER A 16 10.05 -27.91 38.46
N LYS A 17 9.92 -26.67 38.97
CA LYS A 17 10.14 -26.31 40.38
C LYS A 17 9.19 -27.05 41.34
N ASP A 18 7.99 -27.36 40.87
CA ASP A 18 6.94 -27.99 41.66
C ASP A 18 6.98 -29.53 41.55
N CYS A 19 8.02 -30.10 40.90
CA CYS A 19 8.14 -31.51 40.52
C CYS A 19 6.94 -32.08 39.72
N ALA A 20 6.08 -31.21 39.18
CA ALA A 20 4.93 -31.56 38.35
C ALA A 20 5.24 -31.32 36.86
N LEU A 21 4.75 -32.22 35.99
CA LEU A 21 5.03 -32.19 34.54
C LEU A 21 4.81 -30.79 33.91
N PRO A 22 5.75 -30.28 33.09
CA PRO A 22 5.58 -29.00 32.39
C PRO A 22 4.49 -29.09 31.31
N ARG A 23 4.01 -27.95 30.79
CA ARG A 23 2.98 -27.91 29.73
C ARG A 23 3.46 -28.50 28.39
N TRP A 24 4.78 -28.56 28.18
CA TRP A 24 5.39 -29.16 27.00
C TRP A 24 6.20 -30.36 27.46
N HIS A 25 5.66 -31.57 27.26
CA HIS A 25 6.36 -32.80 27.62
C HIS A 25 6.22 -33.89 26.56
N MET A 26 7.27 -34.69 26.41
CA MET A 26 7.27 -35.83 25.47
C MET A 26 6.76 -37.14 26.08
N LYS A 27 6.10 -37.12 27.24
CA LYS A 27 5.51 -38.30 27.88
C LYS A 27 4.41 -38.92 27.01
N ASP A 28 3.32 -38.18 26.81
CA ASP A 28 2.12 -38.63 26.12
C ASP A 28 2.13 -38.25 24.62
N PHE A 29 1.28 -38.90 23.80
CA PHE A 29 1.25 -38.68 22.35
C PHE A 29 0.84 -37.24 21.98
N PHE A 30 -0.21 -36.72 22.61
CA PHE A 30 -0.77 -35.41 22.25
C PHE A 30 0.22 -34.28 22.53
N HIS A 31 0.79 -34.20 23.73
CA HIS A 31 1.84 -33.22 24.05
C HIS A 31 3.14 -33.45 23.23
N SER A 32 3.47 -34.69 22.85
CA SER A 32 4.57 -34.94 21.89
C SER A 32 4.28 -34.35 20.50
N PHE A 33 3.04 -34.49 20.00
CA PHE A 33 2.60 -33.88 18.74
C PHE A 33 2.63 -32.35 18.84
N LEU A 34 2.16 -31.78 19.95
CA LEU A 34 2.20 -30.33 20.17
C LEU A 34 3.63 -29.78 20.19
N ILE A 35 4.61 -30.48 20.77
CA ILE A 35 6.03 -30.06 20.68
C ILE A 35 6.52 -30.10 19.22
N VAL A 36 6.25 -31.16 18.47
CA VAL A 36 6.65 -31.24 17.04
C VAL A 36 6.00 -30.09 16.25
N PHE A 37 4.72 -29.82 16.48
CA PHE A 37 4.02 -28.68 15.89
C PHE A 37 4.63 -27.33 16.28
N ARG A 38 5.04 -27.15 17.54
CA ARG A 38 5.73 -25.95 18.04
C ARG A 38 7.11 -25.75 17.37
N VAL A 39 7.87 -26.84 17.16
CA VAL A 39 9.15 -26.83 16.42
C VAL A 39 8.93 -26.37 14.97
N LEU A 40 7.89 -26.88 14.29
CA LEU A 40 7.51 -26.46 12.93
C LEU A 40 7.05 -25.00 12.85
N CYS A 41 6.49 -24.45 13.95
CA CYS A 41 6.18 -23.02 14.08
C CYS A 41 7.43 -22.15 14.41
N GLY A 42 8.62 -22.74 14.44
CA GLY A 42 9.90 -22.06 14.70
C GLY A 42 10.29 -21.93 16.18
N GLU A 43 9.46 -22.35 17.14
CA GLU A 43 9.73 -22.23 18.58
C GLU A 43 10.35 -23.52 19.17
N TRP A 44 11.50 -23.94 18.64
CA TRP A 44 12.15 -25.20 19.02
C TRP A 44 13.04 -25.10 20.27
N ILE A 45 13.72 -23.97 20.47
CA ILE A 45 14.85 -23.84 21.41
C ILE A 45 14.50 -24.11 22.88
N GLU A 46 13.37 -23.58 23.39
CA GLU A 46 12.95 -23.77 24.78
C GLU A 46 12.68 -25.25 25.09
N THR A 47 11.91 -25.91 24.24
CA THR A 47 11.58 -27.34 24.38
C THR A 47 12.79 -28.26 24.14
N MET A 48 13.82 -27.78 23.45
CA MET A 48 15.08 -28.49 23.31
C MET A 48 15.88 -28.44 24.62
N TRP A 49 15.92 -27.30 25.32
CA TRP A 49 16.57 -27.21 26.64
C TRP A 49 15.93 -28.16 27.67
N ASP A 50 14.59 -28.19 27.76
CA ASP A 50 13.86 -29.14 28.61
C ASP A 50 14.21 -30.60 28.28
N CYS A 51 14.35 -30.93 26.98
CA CYS A 51 14.79 -32.25 26.54
C CYS A 51 16.22 -32.57 27.01
N MET A 52 17.16 -31.65 26.74
CA MET A 52 18.59 -31.84 27.02
C MET A 52 18.85 -32.09 28.51
N GLU A 53 18.09 -31.45 29.40
CA GLU A 53 18.24 -31.58 30.85
C GLU A 53 17.69 -32.92 31.38
N VAL A 54 16.59 -33.45 30.83
CA VAL A 54 16.04 -34.76 31.26
C VAL A 54 16.68 -35.96 30.57
N ALA A 55 17.11 -35.84 29.31
CA ALA A 55 17.53 -36.97 28.48
C ALA A 55 18.96 -36.89 27.91
N GLY A 56 19.68 -35.78 28.15
CA GLY A 56 21.04 -35.60 27.70
C GLY A 56 21.15 -34.92 26.32
N GLN A 57 22.26 -34.19 26.15
CA GLN A 57 22.46 -33.27 25.03
C GLN A 57 22.42 -33.91 23.62
N PRO A 58 23.23 -34.95 23.29
CA PRO A 58 23.44 -35.34 21.89
C PRO A 58 22.18 -35.90 21.21
N LEU A 59 21.39 -36.71 21.91
CA LEU A 59 20.18 -37.32 21.33
C LEU A 59 19.05 -36.29 21.17
N CYS A 60 18.90 -35.34 22.11
CA CYS A 60 17.93 -34.26 21.99
C CYS A 60 18.29 -33.31 20.84
N ILE A 61 19.55 -32.86 20.74
CA ILE A 61 19.99 -31.99 19.64
C ILE A 61 19.77 -32.69 18.29
N LEU A 62 20.17 -33.96 18.16
CA LEU A 62 19.99 -34.73 16.92
C LEU A 62 18.52 -34.81 16.48
N VAL A 63 17.60 -35.14 17.40
CA VAL A 63 16.17 -35.27 17.06
C VAL A 63 15.53 -33.91 16.78
N PHE A 64 15.84 -32.87 17.56
CA PHE A 64 15.27 -31.52 17.33
C PHE A 64 15.78 -30.90 16.02
N MET A 65 17.08 -31.02 15.71
CA MET A 65 17.62 -30.54 14.44
C MET A 65 17.05 -31.31 13.24
N LEU A 66 16.90 -32.63 13.34
CA LEU A 66 16.30 -33.45 12.28
C LEU A 66 14.83 -33.05 12.03
N VAL A 67 14.03 -32.86 13.08
CA VAL A 67 12.63 -32.41 12.96
C VAL A 67 12.54 -30.98 12.42
N MET A 68 13.44 -30.08 12.83
CA MET A 68 13.51 -28.71 12.30
C MET A 68 13.84 -28.72 10.81
N VAL A 69 14.94 -29.37 10.40
CA VAL A 69 15.42 -29.34 9.00
C VAL A 69 14.46 -30.08 8.07
N ILE A 70 14.13 -31.34 8.34
CA ILE A 70 13.26 -32.13 7.45
C ILE A 70 11.83 -31.59 7.50
N GLY A 71 11.34 -31.22 8.68
CA GLY A 71 9.99 -30.68 8.84
C GLY A 71 9.78 -29.35 8.11
N ASN A 72 10.71 -28.41 8.26
CA ASN A 72 10.61 -27.11 7.59
C ASN A 72 10.89 -27.22 6.10
N LEU A 73 11.74 -28.15 5.64
CA LEU A 73 11.92 -28.45 4.21
C LEU A 73 10.62 -28.98 3.58
N VAL A 74 9.92 -29.90 4.26
CA VAL A 74 8.62 -30.43 3.78
C VAL A 74 7.55 -29.33 3.78
N LEU A 75 7.50 -28.47 4.80
CA LEU A 75 6.57 -27.33 4.82
C LEU A 75 6.89 -26.27 3.77
N LEU A 76 8.17 -25.98 3.51
CA LEU A 76 8.62 -25.08 2.44
C LEU A 76 8.20 -25.63 1.07
N ASN A 77 8.46 -26.91 0.81
CA ASN A 77 8.10 -27.55 -0.45
C ASN A 77 6.57 -27.58 -0.66
N LEU A 78 5.78 -27.83 0.40
CA LEU A 78 4.32 -27.76 0.35
C LEU A 78 3.83 -26.32 0.09
N PHE A 79 4.46 -25.32 0.73
CA PHE A 79 4.16 -23.90 0.53
C PHE A 79 4.44 -23.48 -0.92
N LEU A 80 5.64 -23.76 -1.43
CA LEU A 80 6.04 -23.45 -2.80
C LEU A 80 5.16 -24.17 -3.83
N ALA A 81 4.82 -25.44 -3.62
CA ALA A 81 3.94 -26.18 -4.53
C ALA A 81 2.52 -25.58 -4.61
N LEU A 82 1.94 -25.20 -3.48
CA LEU A 82 0.62 -24.55 -3.44
C LEU A 82 0.65 -23.16 -4.10
N LEU A 83 1.69 -22.37 -3.80
CA LEU A 83 1.90 -21.03 -4.36
C LEU A 83 2.08 -21.09 -5.89
N LEU A 84 2.98 -21.94 -6.40
CA LEU A 84 3.21 -22.11 -7.84
C LEU A 84 1.96 -22.66 -8.55
N SER A 85 1.22 -23.58 -7.91
CA SER A 85 -0.06 -24.08 -8.46
C SER A 85 -1.17 -23.03 -8.49
N SER A 86 -1.08 -21.92 -7.73
CA SER A 86 -2.01 -20.80 -7.85
C SER A 86 -1.64 -19.83 -8.98
N PHE A 87 -0.36 -19.78 -9.38
CA PHE A 87 0.06 -18.99 -10.55
C PHE A 87 -0.26 -19.69 -11.87
N SER A 88 -0.25 -21.02 -11.92
CA SER A 88 -0.60 -21.75 -13.14
C SER A 88 -2.10 -21.69 -13.48
N SER A 89 -2.99 -21.51 -12.49
CA SER A 89 -4.42 -21.25 -12.75
C SER A 89 -4.66 -19.85 -13.31
N ASP A 90 -3.97 -18.84 -12.78
CA ASP A 90 -4.26 -17.45 -13.12
C ASP A 90 -3.67 -17.05 -14.48
N ASN A 91 -2.71 -17.82 -15.01
CA ASN A 91 -2.29 -17.73 -16.42
C ASN A 91 -3.33 -18.30 -17.43
N LEU A 92 -4.37 -19.01 -16.97
CA LEU A 92 -5.48 -19.46 -17.83
C LEU A 92 -6.64 -18.46 -17.88
N SER A 93 -6.75 -17.56 -16.90
CA SER A 93 -7.44 -16.28 -17.10
C SER A 93 -6.51 -15.35 -17.88
N ALA A 94 -6.74 -15.23 -19.19
CA ALA A 94 -6.19 -14.12 -19.94
C ALA A 94 -6.56 -12.79 -19.26
N PRO A 95 -5.70 -11.76 -19.29
CA PRO A 95 -6.12 -10.44 -18.84
C PRO A 95 -7.26 -9.95 -19.74
N ASP A 96 -8.48 -9.85 -19.19
CA ASP A 96 -9.63 -9.25 -19.87
C ASP A 96 -9.40 -7.75 -20.04
N ASP A 97 -8.69 -7.44 -21.12
CA ASP A 97 -8.29 -6.15 -21.68
C ASP A 97 -9.31 -5.01 -21.42
N ASP A 98 -9.02 -4.19 -20.40
CA ASP A 98 -9.64 -2.91 -20.00
C ASP A 98 -11.20 -2.81 -20.00
N GLY A 99 -11.92 -3.93 -20.12
CA GLY A 99 -13.37 -3.94 -20.30
C GLY A 99 -14.19 -3.52 -19.08
N GLU A 100 -13.77 -3.93 -17.87
CA GLU A 100 -14.50 -3.66 -16.62
C GLU A 100 -14.41 -2.19 -16.17
N MET A 101 -13.40 -1.44 -16.64
CA MET A 101 -13.20 -0.01 -16.32
C MET A 101 -14.22 0.94 -16.99
N ASN A 102 -15.40 0.43 -17.31
CA ASN A 102 -16.54 1.20 -17.80
C ASN A 102 -17.72 1.28 -16.81
N ASN A 103 -18.14 0.18 -16.17
CA ASN A 103 -19.44 0.15 -15.48
C ASN A 103 -19.55 1.14 -14.31
N LEU A 104 -18.54 1.19 -13.42
CA LEU A 104 -18.55 2.09 -12.28
C LEU A 104 -18.29 3.56 -12.70
N HIS A 105 -17.37 3.79 -13.65
CA HIS A 105 -17.10 5.14 -14.18
C HIS A 105 -18.31 5.71 -14.94
N ILE A 106 -19.01 4.91 -15.75
CA ILE A 106 -20.27 5.29 -16.38
C ILE A 106 -21.36 5.55 -15.34
N ALA A 107 -21.44 4.77 -14.27
CA ALA A 107 -22.39 5.02 -13.17
C ALA A 107 -22.11 6.36 -12.46
N ILE A 108 -20.86 6.63 -12.08
CA ILE A 108 -20.42 7.89 -11.46
C ILE A 108 -20.66 9.08 -12.42
N HIS A 109 -20.37 8.93 -13.71
CA HIS A 109 -20.63 9.96 -14.71
C HIS A 109 -22.14 10.20 -14.92
N ARG A 110 -22.98 9.16 -14.88
CA ARG A 110 -24.45 9.29 -14.89
C ARG A 110 -24.95 10.02 -13.63
N ILE A 111 -24.43 9.67 -12.45
CA ILE A 111 -24.81 10.27 -11.16
C ILE A 111 -24.41 11.75 -11.07
N THR A 112 -23.18 12.10 -11.43
CA THR A 112 -22.69 13.49 -11.45
C THR A 112 -23.45 14.35 -12.47
N ARG A 113 -23.75 13.81 -13.66
CA ARG A 113 -24.60 14.47 -14.68
C ARG A 113 -26.05 14.66 -14.19
N GLY A 114 -26.58 13.70 -13.42
CA GLY A 114 -27.86 13.81 -12.72
C GLY A 114 -27.87 14.90 -11.64
N LEU A 115 -26.85 14.94 -10.77
CA LEU A 115 -26.66 15.98 -9.76
C LEU A 115 -26.52 17.38 -10.39
N ALA A 116 -25.78 17.51 -11.49
CA ALA A 116 -25.67 18.77 -12.23
C ALA A 116 -27.01 19.20 -12.86
N TRP A 117 -27.82 18.24 -13.33
CA TRP A 117 -29.17 18.51 -13.82
C TRP A 117 -30.12 18.94 -12.69
N CYS A 118 -30.13 18.25 -11.55
CA CYS A 118 -30.92 18.63 -10.37
C CYS A 118 -30.51 20.00 -9.85
N ARG A 119 -29.20 20.29 -9.70
CA ARG A 119 -28.70 21.60 -9.27
C ARG A 119 -29.14 22.73 -10.22
N ARG A 120 -29.16 22.47 -11.54
CA ARG A 120 -29.71 23.41 -12.53
C ARG A 120 -31.24 23.54 -12.46
N GLN A 121 -31.99 22.47 -12.21
CA GLN A 121 -33.45 22.54 -12.03
C GLN A 121 -33.85 23.32 -10.78
N VAL A 122 -33.16 23.11 -9.66
CA VAL A 122 -33.39 23.86 -8.41
C VAL A 122 -33.13 25.36 -8.63
N VAL A 123 -32.02 25.70 -9.30
CA VAL A 123 -31.72 27.10 -9.65
C VAL A 123 -32.74 27.69 -10.64
N ASP A 124 -33.17 26.96 -11.66
CA ASP A 124 -34.22 27.39 -12.61
C ASP A 124 -35.60 27.58 -11.93
N PHE A 125 -35.90 26.77 -10.89
CA PHE A 125 -37.12 26.83 -10.11
C PHE A 125 -37.14 28.08 -9.22
N PHE A 126 -36.09 28.31 -8.42
CA PHE A 126 -35.96 29.52 -7.59
C PHE A 126 -35.87 30.80 -8.43
N ASN A 127 -35.25 30.75 -9.62
CA ASN A 127 -35.18 31.89 -10.56
C ASN A 127 -36.40 31.99 -11.52
N GLY A 128 -37.50 31.28 -11.25
CA GLY A 128 -38.81 31.48 -11.89
C GLY A 128 -38.92 31.26 -13.41
N ASN A 129 -37.86 30.83 -14.09
CA ASN A 129 -37.76 30.89 -15.56
C ASN A 129 -38.47 29.74 -16.32
N LEU A 130 -39.14 28.84 -15.59
CA LEU A 130 -39.85 27.67 -16.14
C LEU A 130 -40.85 28.03 -17.26
N LYS A 131 -41.53 29.18 -17.14
CA LYS A 131 -42.48 29.71 -18.14
C LYS A 131 -41.77 30.04 -19.46
N ARG A 132 -40.62 30.73 -19.39
CA ARG A 132 -39.81 31.17 -20.54
C ARG A 132 -39.22 29.98 -21.31
N ARG A 133 -38.89 28.88 -20.61
CA ARG A 133 -38.39 27.64 -21.23
C ARG A 133 -39.49 26.84 -21.93
N ARG A 134 -40.73 26.81 -21.40
CA ARG A 134 -41.91 26.27 -22.10
C ARG A 134 -42.23 27.04 -23.39
N GLN A 135 -42.04 28.36 -23.39
CA GLN A 135 -42.20 29.22 -24.57
C GLN A 135 -41.16 28.85 -25.66
N LYS A 136 -39.86 28.92 -25.33
CA LYS A 136 -38.77 28.56 -26.28
C LYS A 136 -38.87 27.13 -26.82
N ARG A 137 -39.39 26.16 -26.05
CA ARG A 137 -39.58 24.77 -26.52
C ARG A 137 -40.80 24.60 -27.46
N LYS A 138 -41.77 25.52 -27.43
CA LYS A 138 -42.82 25.63 -28.47
C LYS A 138 -42.28 26.33 -29.72
N GLU A 139 -41.55 27.43 -29.55
CA GLU A 139 -40.93 28.20 -30.65
C GLU A 139 -39.95 27.32 -31.46
N ALA A 140 -39.08 26.56 -30.81
CA ALA A 140 -38.18 25.62 -31.49
C ALA A 140 -38.93 24.51 -32.26
N LYS A 141 -40.05 24.00 -31.73
CA LYS A 141 -40.91 23.05 -32.46
C LYS A 141 -41.61 23.70 -33.66
N ALA A 142 -42.03 24.95 -33.56
CA ALA A 142 -42.58 25.71 -34.67
C ALA A 142 -41.52 25.97 -35.76
N MET A 143 -40.30 26.36 -35.36
CA MET A 143 -39.17 26.60 -36.26
C MET A 143 -38.72 25.31 -36.98
N MET A 144 -38.70 24.16 -36.30
CA MET A 144 -38.47 22.86 -36.95
C MET A 144 -39.59 22.48 -37.92
N LYS A 145 -40.86 22.77 -37.60
CA LYS A 145 -41.99 22.54 -38.51
C LYS A 145 -41.92 23.45 -39.75
N LEU A 146 -41.49 24.71 -39.58
CA LEU A 146 -41.27 25.66 -40.66
C LEU A 146 -40.10 25.22 -41.57
N LYS A 147 -38.96 24.79 -40.99
CA LYS A 147 -37.80 24.30 -41.75
C LYS A 147 -38.11 23.02 -42.53
N ARG A 148 -38.98 22.13 -42.01
CA ARG A 148 -39.50 20.97 -42.75
C ARG A 148 -40.44 21.36 -43.89
N LEU A 149 -41.20 22.44 -43.75
CA LEU A 149 -42.04 22.97 -44.83
C LEU A 149 -41.19 23.66 -45.92
N SER A 150 -40.10 24.34 -45.56
CA SER A 150 -39.24 24.97 -46.57
C SER A 150 -38.45 23.96 -47.40
N SER A 151 -38.04 22.81 -46.85
CA SER A 151 -37.32 21.79 -47.64
C SER A 151 -38.19 21.10 -48.69
N ILE A 152 -39.51 21.01 -48.45
CA ILE A 152 -40.46 20.46 -49.43
C ILE A 152 -40.62 21.38 -50.64
N HIS A 153 -40.45 22.71 -50.47
CA HIS A 153 -40.68 23.66 -51.55
C HIS A 153 -39.52 23.73 -52.57
N THR A 154 -38.34 23.20 -52.21
CA THR A 154 -37.14 23.15 -53.07
C THR A 154 -37.14 22.03 -54.12
N GLU A 155 -37.99 21.00 -53.98
CA GLU A 155 -38.02 19.83 -54.88
C GLU A 155 -39.09 19.94 -55.98
N ALA A 156 -39.76 21.09 -56.10
CA ALA A 156 -40.96 21.27 -56.93
C ALA A 156 -40.70 21.61 -58.42
N ASN A 157 -39.45 21.65 -58.88
CA ASN A 157 -39.08 21.97 -60.27
C ASN A 157 -38.00 21.00 -60.81
N GLY A 158 -38.41 19.82 -61.28
CA GLY A 158 -37.50 18.86 -61.94
C GLY A 158 -37.87 17.39 -61.72
N ALA A 159 -38.84 16.87 -62.48
CA ALA A 159 -39.17 15.43 -62.53
C ALA A 159 -38.29 14.71 -63.60
N VAL A 160 -38.12 13.38 -63.67
CA VAL A 160 -38.77 12.17 -63.09
C VAL A 160 -37.66 11.05 -62.95
N ILE A 161 -37.81 9.77 -62.56
CA ILE A 161 -38.93 8.80 -62.41
C ILE A 161 -38.71 7.88 -61.18
N GLY A 162 -39.71 7.76 -60.29
CA GLY A 162 -40.00 6.53 -59.51
C GLY A 162 -39.06 6.09 -58.34
N ARG A 163 -39.48 5.19 -57.44
CA ARG A 163 -40.85 4.67 -57.16
C ARG A 163 -40.94 4.03 -55.75
N HIS A 164 -41.87 4.54 -54.93
CA HIS A 164 -42.50 3.94 -53.72
C HIS A 164 -41.63 3.39 -52.56
N VAL A 165 -42.13 3.61 -51.34
CA VAL A 165 -41.66 2.99 -50.09
C VAL A 165 -42.83 2.24 -49.44
N GLU A 166 -42.67 0.94 -49.28
CA GLU A 166 -43.22 0.14 -48.18
C GLU A 166 -42.14 -0.89 -47.81
N LYS A 167 -41.97 -1.46 -46.61
CA LYS A 167 -42.48 -1.33 -45.22
C LYS A 167 -42.13 -2.71 -44.59
N TYR A 168 -42.23 -2.87 -43.27
CA TYR A 168 -41.82 -4.09 -42.51
C TYR A 168 -40.29 -4.19 -42.36
N VAL A 169 -39.74 -4.16 -41.12
CA VAL A 169 -39.74 -5.17 -40.03
C VAL A 169 -38.70 -6.25 -40.28
N ALA A 170 -37.80 -6.42 -39.32
CA ALA A 170 -36.67 -7.34 -39.36
C ALA A 170 -37.00 -8.66 -38.62
N PRO A 171 -36.60 -9.81 -39.18
CA PRO A 171 -35.78 -10.83 -38.52
C PRO A 171 -34.27 -10.44 -38.67
N GLU A 172 -33.33 -10.81 -37.80
CA GLU A 172 -32.95 -12.15 -37.32
C GLU A 172 -32.41 -13.07 -38.44
N ASP A 173 -31.22 -13.62 -38.19
CA ASP A 173 -30.39 -14.54 -38.99
C ASP A 173 -30.26 -14.30 -40.50
N ASP A 174 -29.08 -13.84 -40.91
CA ASP A 174 -28.46 -14.37 -42.13
C ASP A 174 -26.92 -14.43 -41.98
N SER A 175 -26.33 -15.56 -42.33
CA SER A 175 -24.91 -15.85 -42.08
C SER A 175 -24.01 -15.39 -43.23
N TYR A 176 -22.75 -15.05 -42.95
CA TYR A 176 -21.79 -14.66 -44.00
C TYR A 176 -21.40 -15.83 -44.94
N MET A 177 -21.82 -17.06 -44.65
CA MET A 177 -21.28 -18.29 -45.22
C MET A 177 -21.98 -18.80 -46.50
N THR A 178 -23.04 -18.13 -46.98
CA THR A 178 -23.94 -18.68 -48.02
C THR A 178 -24.06 -17.85 -49.31
N ASN A 179 -23.32 -16.75 -49.46
CA ASN A 179 -23.33 -15.94 -50.69
C ASN A 179 -22.11 -16.23 -51.59
N PRO A 180 -22.26 -16.97 -52.71
CA PRO A 180 -21.14 -17.37 -53.58
C PRO A 180 -20.58 -16.23 -54.46
N ASN A 181 -21.14 -15.02 -54.41
CA ASN A 181 -20.73 -13.87 -55.23
C ASN A 181 -20.16 -12.69 -54.42
N LEU A 182 -19.75 -12.90 -53.16
CA LEU A 182 -19.17 -11.86 -52.30
C LEU A 182 -17.64 -11.96 -52.23
N THR A 183 -16.93 -11.36 -53.18
CA THR A 183 -15.46 -11.22 -53.15
C THR A 183 -15.04 -10.09 -52.20
N ILE A 184 -14.59 -10.45 -51.00
CA ILE A 184 -13.95 -9.50 -50.05
C ILE A 184 -12.46 -9.41 -50.38
N SER A 185 -11.98 -8.23 -50.76
CA SER A 185 -10.55 -7.94 -50.92
C SER A 185 -9.95 -7.43 -49.60
N VAL A 186 -9.23 -8.30 -48.90
CA VAL A 186 -8.47 -7.93 -47.69
C VAL A 186 -7.12 -7.35 -48.12
N PRO A 187 -6.64 -6.22 -47.56
CA PRO A 187 -5.28 -5.75 -47.80
C PRO A 187 -4.27 -6.74 -47.20
N ILE A 188 -3.29 -7.14 -48.00
CA ILE A 188 -2.25 -8.09 -47.62
C ILE A 188 -1.22 -7.38 -46.73
N ALA A 189 -0.99 -7.90 -45.53
CA ALA A 189 0.15 -7.49 -44.69
C ALA A 189 1.46 -8.00 -45.31
N PRO A 190 2.59 -7.27 -45.17
CA PRO A 190 3.89 -7.80 -45.54
C PRO A 190 4.18 -9.08 -44.75
N GLY A 191 4.81 -10.07 -45.40
CA GLY A 191 5.10 -11.35 -44.75
C GLY A 191 6.15 -11.21 -43.68
N GLU A 192 5.80 -11.58 -42.44
CA GLU A 192 6.77 -11.83 -41.38
C GLU A 192 7.60 -13.06 -41.76
N SER A 193 8.92 -12.98 -41.60
CA SER A 193 9.82 -14.10 -41.85
C SER A 193 10.07 -14.86 -40.55
N ASP A 194 9.57 -16.09 -40.46
CA ASP A 194 9.94 -17.02 -39.40
C ASP A 194 11.46 -17.20 -39.40
N VAL A 195 12.10 -16.83 -38.29
CA VAL A 195 13.51 -17.15 -38.01
C VAL A 195 13.52 -17.93 -36.70
N GLU A 196 13.75 -19.24 -36.81
CA GLU A 196 13.98 -20.11 -35.65
C GLU A 196 15.30 -19.67 -34.98
N PHE A 197 15.21 -19.25 -33.71
CA PHE A 197 16.38 -19.07 -32.87
C PHE A 197 16.82 -20.46 -32.37
N PRO A 198 18.08 -20.89 -32.58
CA PRO A 198 18.61 -22.07 -31.92
C PRO A 198 18.60 -21.87 -30.39
N GLU A 199 18.30 -22.94 -29.66
CA GLU A 199 18.57 -23.01 -28.23
C GLU A 199 20.08 -23.27 -28.05
N GLU A 200 20.82 -22.32 -27.47
CA GLU A 200 22.22 -22.55 -27.09
C GLU A 200 22.25 -23.19 -25.69
N GLU A 201 22.60 -24.48 -25.65
CA GLU A 201 22.83 -25.24 -24.43
C GLU A 201 24.22 -24.88 -23.87
N GLU A 202 24.28 -24.18 -22.73
CA GLU A 202 25.53 -24.06 -21.95
C GLU A 202 25.62 -25.24 -20.96
N GLU A 203 26.42 -26.25 -21.31
CA GLU A 203 26.81 -27.34 -20.39
C GLU A 203 27.89 -26.86 -19.37
N GLU A 204 28.04 -27.64 -18.29
CA GLU A 204 28.92 -27.35 -17.15
C GLU A 204 30.39 -27.71 -17.44
N GLU A 205 31.35 -26.83 -17.09
CA GLU A 205 32.72 -27.24 -16.73
C GLU A 205 33.15 -26.57 -15.41
N GLU A 206 33.93 -27.29 -14.60
CA GLU A 206 34.32 -26.94 -13.21
C GLU A 206 35.80 -26.47 -13.12
N GLU A 207 36.24 -26.15 -11.89
CA GLU A 207 37.65 -25.95 -11.45
C GLU A 207 38.32 -24.61 -11.92
N GLU A 208 39.28 -24.00 -11.22
CA GLU A 208 40.05 -24.38 -10.01
C GLU A 208 40.45 -23.14 -9.15
N GLU A 209 40.81 -23.29 -7.86
CA GLU A 209 41.27 -22.19 -6.98
C GLU A 209 42.81 -22.05 -6.88
N VAL A 210 43.39 -20.94 -7.37
CA VAL A 210 44.70 -20.37 -6.97
C VAL A 210 44.67 -18.84 -7.22
N GLY A 211 45.26 -17.93 -6.45
CA GLY A 211 45.98 -18.03 -5.17
C GLY A 211 47.19 -17.07 -5.10
N GLU A 212 47.05 -15.93 -4.41
CA GLU A 212 48.11 -14.92 -4.14
C GLU A 212 48.64 -14.19 -5.41
N GLU A 213 49.27 -12.99 -5.41
CA GLU A 213 49.86 -12.15 -4.35
C GLU A 213 49.80 -10.61 -4.69
N GLU A 214 50.38 -9.78 -3.81
CA GLU A 214 50.33 -8.31 -3.59
C GLU A 214 50.61 -7.25 -4.70
N GLN A 215 50.04 -6.02 -4.49
CA GLN A 215 50.61 -4.66 -4.76
C GLN A 215 50.85 -4.19 -6.23
N THR A 216 50.85 -2.89 -6.64
CA THR A 216 50.81 -1.56 -5.96
C THR A 216 50.27 -0.44 -6.90
N GLU A 217 49.78 0.66 -6.30
CA GLU A 217 49.83 2.10 -6.71
C GLU A 217 49.57 2.61 -8.17
N ASP A 218 48.60 3.56 -8.24
CA ASP A 218 48.64 4.89 -8.88
C ASP A 218 48.44 5.19 -10.41
N PHE A 219 47.51 6.14 -10.60
CA PHE A 219 47.46 7.28 -11.54
C PHE A 219 46.84 7.23 -12.96
N GLU A 220 45.92 8.19 -13.14
CA GLU A 220 45.55 9.00 -14.32
C GLU A 220 45.10 8.34 -15.66
N GLU A 221 43.85 8.64 -16.05
CA GLU A 221 43.31 8.42 -17.40
C GLU A 221 43.67 9.62 -18.32
N GLU A 222 44.33 9.36 -19.45
CA GLU A 222 44.42 10.30 -20.59
C GLU A 222 43.86 9.65 -21.88
N GLU A 223 43.38 10.49 -22.79
CA GLU A 223 42.71 10.09 -24.03
C GLU A 223 43.62 9.37 -25.03
N GLN A 224 43.06 8.42 -25.79
CA GLN A 224 43.46 8.26 -27.19
C GLN A 224 42.30 7.80 -28.10
N LYS A 225 42.50 7.99 -29.40
CA LYS A 225 41.48 7.95 -30.45
C LYS A 225 41.62 6.70 -31.34
N ASP A 226 40.86 6.74 -32.45
CA ASP A 226 41.05 6.03 -33.73
C ASP A 226 40.03 4.88 -33.94
N ASP A 227 39.39 4.72 -35.10
CA ASP A 227 39.31 5.61 -36.27
C ASP A 227 38.00 5.35 -37.07
N ILE A 228 37.48 6.34 -37.81
CA ILE A 228 36.22 6.18 -38.57
C ILE A 228 36.49 6.06 -40.08
N SER A 229 36.09 4.93 -40.67
CA SER A 229 36.16 4.70 -42.12
C SER A 229 35.06 5.45 -42.87
N LEU A 230 35.43 6.17 -43.93
CA LEU A 230 34.52 6.96 -44.76
C LEU A 230 33.98 6.16 -45.96
N SER A 231 32.70 6.39 -46.30
CA SER A 231 32.15 6.08 -47.62
C SER A 231 31.24 7.23 -48.07
N GLU A 232 31.39 7.68 -49.32
CA GLU A 232 30.80 8.94 -49.78
C GLU A 232 29.41 8.78 -50.41
N GLY A 233 28.49 9.68 -50.02
CA GLY A 233 27.72 10.45 -51.01
C GLY A 233 26.24 10.11 -51.21
N SER A 234 25.37 11.05 -50.79
CA SER A 234 24.41 11.67 -51.72
C SER A 234 23.93 13.03 -51.21
N THR A 235 23.78 13.99 -52.13
CA THR A 235 22.90 15.18 -52.05
C THR A 235 22.71 15.91 -50.71
N VAL A 236 23.48 17.00 -50.53
CA VAL A 236 23.15 18.07 -49.58
C VAL A 236 21.83 18.74 -49.96
N ASP A 237 20.90 18.87 -49.00
CA ASP A 237 19.83 19.88 -49.06
C ASP A 237 20.22 21.08 -48.17
N LEU A 238 20.12 22.30 -48.69
CA LEU A 238 20.61 23.51 -48.00
C LEU A 238 19.54 24.11 -47.09
N ARG A 239 19.23 23.42 -45.99
CA ARG A 239 18.64 24.06 -44.81
C ARG A 239 19.71 24.82 -44.03
N LYS A 240 19.36 25.92 -43.38
CA LYS A 240 20.33 26.73 -42.62
C LYS A 240 20.60 26.08 -41.25
N PRO A 241 21.86 25.97 -40.81
CA PRO A 241 22.15 25.70 -39.40
C PRO A 241 21.64 26.89 -38.57
N GLY A 242 20.90 26.59 -37.51
CA GLY A 242 20.27 27.56 -36.61
C GLY A 242 18.87 27.13 -36.16
N GLU A 243 18.00 26.70 -37.08
CA GLU A 243 16.58 26.42 -36.77
C GLU A 243 16.40 25.33 -35.69
N GLU A 244 17.29 24.34 -35.61
CA GLU A 244 17.24 23.27 -34.59
C GLU A 244 17.78 23.71 -33.22
N GLU A 245 18.82 24.57 -33.17
CA GLU A 245 19.29 25.17 -31.91
C GLU A 245 18.25 26.17 -31.37
N ASP A 246 17.60 26.92 -32.27
CA ASP A 246 16.51 27.83 -31.93
C ASP A 246 15.26 27.05 -31.43
N GLU A 247 14.82 25.96 -32.08
CA GLU A 247 13.67 25.16 -31.58
C GLU A 247 13.94 24.48 -30.23
N TYR A 248 15.15 23.92 -30.01
CA TYR A 248 15.51 23.37 -28.69
C TYR A 248 15.62 24.47 -27.61
N SER A 249 16.08 25.67 -27.98
CA SER A 249 16.14 26.84 -27.10
C SER A 249 14.73 27.35 -26.75
N GLU A 250 13.84 27.51 -27.73
CA GLU A 250 12.45 27.94 -27.52
C GLU A 250 11.68 26.92 -26.68
N MET A 251 11.83 25.60 -26.94
CA MET A 251 11.18 24.56 -26.13
C MET A 251 11.72 24.52 -24.68
N ALA A 252 13.00 24.85 -24.48
CA ALA A 252 13.58 25.01 -23.14
C ALA A 252 13.14 26.31 -22.43
N GLU A 253 12.90 27.40 -23.17
CA GLU A 253 12.33 28.64 -22.62
C GLU A 253 10.84 28.47 -22.26
N GLU A 254 10.05 27.76 -23.07
CA GLU A 254 8.66 27.39 -22.77
C GLU A 254 8.58 26.49 -21.52
N ALA A 255 9.49 25.51 -21.37
CA ALA A 255 9.59 24.69 -20.17
C ALA A 255 9.92 25.50 -18.89
N MET A 256 10.58 26.66 -19.03
CA MET A 256 10.91 27.58 -17.94
C MET A 256 9.80 28.60 -17.59
N ASP A 257 8.69 28.67 -18.33
CA ASP A 257 7.62 29.64 -18.07
C ASP A 257 6.43 29.01 -17.28
N PRO A 258 6.06 29.56 -16.10
CA PRO A 258 5.25 28.81 -15.15
C PRO A 258 3.75 28.81 -15.45
N ASP A 259 3.15 27.61 -15.57
CA ASP A 259 1.71 27.30 -15.73
C ASP A 259 0.72 28.28 -15.09
N ASN A 260 -0.43 28.53 -15.71
CA ASN A 260 -1.46 29.43 -15.15
C ASN A 260 -1.93 29.03 -13.73
N CYS A 261 -1.76 29.96 -12.78
CA CYS A 261 -1.84 29.70 -11.33
C CYS A 261 -3.23 29.29 -10.81
N PHE A 262 -4.30 29.79 -11.41
CA PHE A 262 -5.69 29.55 -10.99
C PHE A 262 -6.37 28.45 -11.82
N PRO A 263 -7.26 27.64 -11.21
CA PRO A 263 -8.19 26.80 -11.97
C PRO A 263 -9.07 27.65 -12.90
N GLU A 264 -9.41 27.16 -14.09
CA GLU A 264 -10.27 27.88 -15.05
C GLU A 264 -11.64 28.27 -14.45
N ILE A 265 -12.13 27.49 -13.49
CA ILE A 265 -13.36 27.76 -12.73
C ILE A 265 -13.23 29.02 -11.86
N CYS A 266 -12.04 29.37 -11.36
CA CYS A 266 -11.82 30.64 -10.66
C CYS A 266 -11.74 31.81 -11.64
N VAL A 267 -10.98 31.68 -12.74
CA VAL A 267 -10.83 32.72 -13.77
C VAL A 267 -12.19 33.09 -14.37
N THR A 268 -13.00 32.09 -14.72
CA THR A 268 -14.37 32.30 -15.27
C THR A 268 -15.42 32.71 -14.23
N ARG A 269 -15.08 32.73 -12.93
CA ARG A 269 -16.01 33.09 -11.84
C ARG A 269 -15.69 34.42 -11.17
N PHE A 270 -14.42 34.82 -11.18
CA PHE A 270 -13.90 36.05 -10.58
C PHE A 270 -12.96 36.74 -11.56
N GLN A 271 -13.41 37.88 -12.10
CA GLN A 271 -12.69 38.67 -13.09
C GLN A 271 -11.39 39.32 -12.55
N CYS A 272 -11.07 39.14 -11.27
CA CYS A 272 -9.78 39.51 -10.66
C CYS A 272 -8.73 38.38 -10.69
N CYS A 273 -9.08 37.18 -11.16
CA CYS A 273 -8.14 36.07 -11.37
C CYS A 273 -7.51 36.07 -12.78
N GLU A 274 -8.00 36.90 -13.69
CA GLU A 274 -7.45 37.14 -15.03
C GLU A 274 -6.43 38.28 -14.94
N ILE A 275 -5.21 37.96 -14.48
CA ILE A 275 -4.12 38.94 -14.32
C ILE A 275 -3.46 39.18 -15.67
N ASP A 276 -3.74 40.33 -16.27
CA ASP A 276 -3.09 40.77 -17.51
C ASP A 276 -1.58 41.00 -17.27
N THR A 277 -0.76 40.03 -17.69
CA THR A 277 0.70 40.03 -17.50
C THR A 277 1.42 41.11 -18.28
N THR A 278 0.75 41.75 -19.26
CA THR A 278 1.36 42.76 -20.13
C THR A 278 1.61 44.09 -19.39
N ALA A 279 0.76 44.43 -18.41
CA ALA A 279 0.67 45.76 -17.82
C ALA A 279 1.17 45.85 -16.38
N GLY A 280 2.11 46.76 -16.12
CA GLY A 280 2.47 47.27 -14.79
C GLY A 280 2.62 46.22 -13.67
N LEU A 281 1.61 46.16 -12.80
CA LEU A 281 1.57 45.23 -11.65
C LEU A 281 1.59 43.75 -12.09
N GLY A 282 0.95 43.40 -13.20
CA GLY A 282 0.98 42.04 -13.76
C GLY A 282 2.38 41.64 -14.22
N ARG A 283 3.13 42.56 -14.83
CA ARG A 283 4.53 42.34 -15.23
C ARG A 283 5.48 42.21 -14.03
N ILE A 284 5.22 42.94 -12.93
CA ILE A 284 5.98 42.79 -11.67
C ILE A 284 5.68 41.43 -11.03
N TRP A 285 4.40 41.02 -10.99
CA TRP A 285 3.99 39.71 -10.51
C TRP A 285 4.58 38.56 -11.34
N TRP A 286 4.57 38.66 -12.68
CA TRP A 286 5.20 37.67 -13.56
C TRP A 286 6.71 37.54 -13.33
N LYS A 287 7.42 38.67 -13.18
CA LYS A 287 8.86 38.66 -12.87
C LYS A 287 9.15 38.02 -11.51
N LEU A 288 8.40 38.39 -10.46
CA LEU A 288 8.49 37.75 -9.14
C LEU A 288 8.22 36.25 -9.23
N ARG A 289 7.27 35.85 -10.07
CA ARG A 289 6.90 34.45 -10.27
C ARG A 289 8.01 33.65 -10.97
N LYS A 290 8.58 34.15 -12.08
CA LYS A 290 9.67 33.47 -12.78
C LYS A 290 10.92 33.37 -11.89
N THR A 291 11.24 34.38 -11.07
CA THR A 291 12.33 34.25 -10.09
C THR A 291 11.99 33.28 -8.94
N CYS A 292 10.75 33.25 -8.43
CA CYS A 292 10.35 32.22 -7.46
C CYS A 292 10.43 30.79 -8.03
N PHE A 293 10.06 30.60 -9.31
CA PHE A 293 10.18 29.32 -10.01
C PHE A 293 11.64 28.89 -10.14
N GLN A 294 12.50 29.76 -10.69
CA GLN A 294 13.94 29.55 -10.77
C GLN A 294 14.60 29.25 -9.41
N ILE A 295 14.14 29.88 -8.32
CA ILE A 295 14.66 29.61 -6.96
C ILE A 295 14.23 28.23 -6.45
N VAL A 296 12.98 27.82 -6.67
CA VAL A 296 12.43 26.56 -6.15
C VAL A 296 13.03 25.33 -6.84
N GLU A 297 13.36 25.44 -8.12
CA GLU A 297 13.96 24.35 -8.92
C GLU A 297 15.50 24.35 -8.92
N HIS A 298 16.13 25.34 -8.30
CA HIS A 298 17.59 25.39 -8.18
C HIS A 298 18.12 24.30 -7.24
N SER A 299 19.09 23.51 -7.72
CA SER A 299 19.66 22.35 -7.01
C SER A 299 20.21 22.66 -5.61
N TRP A 300 20.76 23.86 -5.40
CA TRP A 300 21.21 24.30 -4.06
C TRP A 300 20.05 24.59 -3.11
N PHE A 301 18.89 25.04 -3.61
CA PHE A 301 17.71 25.25 -2.78
C PHE A 301 17.10 23.91 -2.34
N GLU A 302 17.00 22.93 -3.25
CA GLU A 302 16.62 21.57 -2.87
C GLU A 302 17.60 20.94 -1.87
N SER A 303 18.91 21.02 -2.13
CA SER A 303 19.95 20.53 -1.21
C SER A 303 19.87 21.18 0.17
N PHE A 304 19.64 22.50 0.23
CA PHE A 304 19.42 23.23 1.48
C PHE A 304 18.18 22.74 2.24
N ILE A 305 17.05 22.55 1.54
CA ILE A 305 15.82 22.03 2.16
C ILE A 305 16.01 20.58 2.66
N ILE A 306 16.70 19.72 1.90
CA ILE A 306 17.03 18.36 2.35
C ILE A 306 17.89 18.39 3.62
N PHE A 307 18.93 19.23 3.66
CA PHE A 307 19.76 19.42 4.84
C PHE A 307 18.94 19.93 6.05
N MET A 308 18.01 20.87 5.85
CA MET A 308 17.09 21.35 6.89
C MET A 308 16.09 20.27 7.36
N ILE A 309 15.62 19.38 6.49
CA ILE A 309 14.79 18.22 6.86
C ILE A 309 15.59 17.25 7.73
N LEU A 310 16.83 16.93 7.35
CA LEU A 310 17.71 16.05 8.13
C LEU A 310 18.03 16.65 9.50
N LEU A 311 18.39 17.94 9.57
CA LEU A 311 18.70 18.64 10.82
C LEU A 311 17.46 18.75 11.73
N SER A 312 16.29 19.07 11.17
CA SER A 312 15.01 19.06 11.91
C SER A 312 14.57 17.68 12.35
N SER A 313 15.03 16.60 11.70
CA SER A 313 14.74 15.22 12.09
C SER A 313 15.70 14.75 13.19
N GLY A 314 16.99 15.07 13.08
CA GLY A 314 17.98 14.85 14.13
C GLY A 314 17.66 15.60 15.43
N ALA A 315 17.05 16.79 15.34
CA ALA A 315 16.57 17.53 16.51
C ALA A 315 15.55 16.74 17.36
N LEU A 316 14.68 15.94 16.73
CA LEU A 316 13.69 15.12 17.44
C LEU A 316 14.34 13.97 18.23
N ALA A 317 15.51 13.48 17.81
CA ALA A 317 16.23 12.42 18.52
C ALA A 317 16.80 12.88 19.88
N PHE A 318 16.85 14.19 20.14
CA PHE A 318 17.25 14.76 21.44
C PHE A 318 16.06 15.00 22.39
N GLU A 319 14.81 14.78 21.99
CA GLU A 319 13.61 14.90 22.85
C GLU A 319 13.42 13.67 23.77
N ASP A 320 14.44 13.33 24.57
CA ASP A 320 14.42 12.21 25.51
C ASP A 320 13.98 12.59 26.94
N ILE A 321 13.86 11.59 27.83
CA ILE A 321 13.44 11.77 29.23
C ILE A 321 14.41 12.70 30.02
N TYR A 322 15.65 12.84 29.57
CA TYR A 322 16.69 13.66 30.21
C TYR A 322 16.72 15.12 29.70
N ILE A 323 15.84 15.50 28.77
CA ILE A 323 15.77 16.87 28.22
C ILE A 323 15.56 17.94 29.30
N GLU A 324 14.80 17.63 30.37
CA GLU A 324 14.55 18.57 31.48
C GLU A 324 15.80 18.80 32.36
N GLN A 325 16.73 17.84 32.39
CA GLN A 325 18.04 18.01 33.04
C GLN A 325 18.95 18.86 32.15
N ARG A 326 18.93 18.62 30.84
CA ARG A 326 19.76 19.32 29.83
C ARG A 326 19.14 20.63 29.36
N LYS A 327 18.90 21.55 30.30
CA LYS A 327 18.22 22.85 30.09
C LYS A 327 18.76 23.67 28.90
N VAL A 328 20.07 23.67 28.65
CA VAL A 328 20.67 24.35 27.49
C VAL A 328 20.20 23.72 26.17
N VAL A 329 20.23 22.39 26.08
CA VAL A 329 19.76 21.64 24.90
C VAL A 329 18.27 21.89 24.66
N LYS A 330 17.45 21.84 25.73
CA LYS A 330 16.02 22.16 25.68
C LYS A 330 15.75 23.54 25.07
N VAL A 331 16.42 24.58 25.56
CA VAL A 331 16.25 25.95 25.04
C VAL A 331 16.71 26.06 23.58
N VAL A 332 17.83 25.44 23.21
CA VAL A 332 18.30 25.41 21.81
C VAL A 332 17.29 24.71 20.89
N LEU A 333 16.72 23.57 21.30
CA LEU A 333 15.66 22.87 20.57
C LEU A 333 14.39 23.73 20.42
N GLU A 334 13.95 24.41 21.47
CA GLU A 334 12.78 25.30 21.44
C GLU A 334 12.95 26.52 20.52
N TYR A 335 14.19 26.94 20.22
CA TYR A 335 14.47 27.96 19.19
C TYR A 335 14.63 27.33 17.80
N ALA A 336 15.31 26.19 17.68
CA ALA A 336 15.50 25.48 16.43
C ALA A 336 14.16 25.04 15.80
N ASP A 337 13.22 24.51 16.60
CA ASP A 337 11.86 24.14 16.16
C ASP A 337 11.11 25.30 15.50
N LYS A 338 11.27 26.53 16.03
CA LYS A 338 10.68 27.75 15.46
C LYS A 338 11.37 28.10 14.13
N ILE A 339 12.71 28.05 14.09
CA ILE A 339 13.50 28.32 12.88
C ILE A 339 13.13 27.35 11.74
N PHE A 340 13.10 26.05 11.99
CA PHE A 340 12.67 25.06 10.98
C PHE A 340 11.24 25.32 10.52
N THR A 341 10.32 25.60 11.45
CA THR A 341 8.92 25.90 11.12
C THR A 341 8.82 27.13 10.20
N TYR A 342 9.58 28.20 10.45
CA TYR A 342 9.61 29.36 9.56
C TYR A 342 10.25 29.06 8.19
N ILE A 343 11.33 28.28 8.13
CA ILE A 343 11.97 27.86 6.86
C ILE A 343 10.97 27.07 6.00
N PHE A 344 10.23 26.12 6.60
CA PHE A 344 9.26 25.31 5.87
C PHE A 344 7.98 26.08 5.48
N ILE A 345 7.57 27.09 6.25
CA ILE A 345 6.51 28.04 5.82
C ILE A 345 6.98 28.85 4.61
N LEU A 346 8.24 29.32 4.62
CA LEU A 346 8.83 30.07 3.51
C LEU A 346 8.97 29.21 2.25
N GLU A 347 9.41 27.95 2.38
CA GLU A 347 9.43 26.96 1.30
C GLU A 347 8.03 26.76 0.69
N MET A 348 7.01 26.57 1.53
CA MET A 348 5.62 26.42 1.09
C MET A 348 5.11 27.66 0.35
N MET A 349 5.41 28.86 0.85
CA MET A 349 5.03 30.12 0.20
C MET A 349 5.74 30.30 -1.16
N LEU A 350 7.02 29.94 -1.27
CA LEU A 350 7.73 29.94 -2.55
C LEU A 350 7.12 28.94 -3.54
N LYS A 351 6.85 27.69 -3.12
CA LYS A 351 6.15 26.68 -3.95
C LYS A 351 4.76 27.15 -4.40
N TRP A 352 4.00 27.84 -3.56
CA TRP A 352 2.69 28.41 -3.93
C TRP A 352 2.81 29.54 -4.97
N LEU A 353 3.83 30.40 -4.88
CA LEU A 353 4.07 31.47 -5.86
C LEU A 353 4.55 30.89 -7.20
N ALA A 354 5.52 29.98 -7.17
CA ALA A 354 6.08 29.30 -8.33
C ALA A 354 5.02 28.46 -9.07
N TYR A 355 4.60 27.35 -8.49
CA TYR A 355 3.73 26.37 -9.15
C TYR A 355 2.26 26.79 -9.22
N GLY A 356 1.82 27.69 -8.34
CA GLY A 356 0.42 28.10 -8.23
C GLY A 356 -0.47 27.04 -7.58
N PHE A 357 -1.66 27.46 -7.16
CA PHE A 357 -2.59 26.63 -6.40
C PHE A 357 -3.04 25.37 -7.18
N LYS A 358 -3.26 25.47 -8.50
CA LYS A 358 -3.69 24.34 -9.34
C LYS A 358 -2.65 23.20 -9.34
N LYS A 359 -1.39 23.49 -9.65
CA LYS A 359 -0.31 22.49 -9.77
C LYS A 359 0.11 21.97 -8.39
N TYR A 360 0.22 22.84 -7.38
CA TYR A 360 0.59 22.45 -6.01
C TYR A 360 -0.40 21.44 -5.39
N PHE A 361 -1.70 21.73 -5.39
CA PHE A 361 -2.71 20.85 -4.78
C PHE A 361 -3.07 19.61 -5.63
N THR A 362 -2.47 19.44 -6.82
CA THR A 362 -2.58 18.21 -7.62
C THR A 362 -1.49 17.19 -7.27
N ASN A 363 -0.38 17.61 -6.65
CA ASN A 363 0.73 16.73 -6.29
C ASN A 363 0.62 16.20 -4.84
N TYR A 364 0.48 14.89 -4.69
CA TYR A 364 0.38 14.21 -3.39
C TYR A 364 1.54 14.53 -2.43
N TRP A 365 2.76 14.70 -2.95
CA TRP A 365 3.94 15.02 -2.14
C TRP A 365 3.91 16.46 -1.61
N CYS A 366 3.39 17.41 -2.40
CA CYS A 366 3.11 18.77 -1.94
C CYS A 366 2.00 18.78 -0.87
N TRP A 367 1.02 17.88 -0.97
CA TRP A 367 -0.05 17.74 0.04
C TRP A 367 0.48 17.18 1.38
N LEU A 368 1.46 16.26 1.34
CA LEU A 368 2.18 15.77 2.52
C LEU A 368 3.02 16.89 3.16
N ASP A 369 3.79 17.64 2.36
CA ASP A 369 4.56 18.79 2.84
C ASP A 369 3.65 19.80 3.56
N PHE A 370 2.53 20.18 2.91
CA PHE A 370 1.51 21.10 3.39
C PHE A 370 0.94 20.68 4.74
N LEU A 371 0.46 19.44 4.89
CA LEU A 371 -0.12 18.92 6.14
C LEU A 371 0.86 19.03 7.32
N ILE A 372 2.15 18.78 7.09
CA ILE A 372 3.20 18.88 8.11
C ILE A 372 3.54 20.37 8.44
N VAL A 373 3.38 21.30 7.49
CA VAL A 373 3.46 22.75 7.79
C VAL A 373 2.28 23.14 8.67
N ASP A 374 1.05 22.81 8.27
CA ASP A 374 -0.18 23.21 8.96
C ASP A 374 -0.22 22.72 10.41
N VAL A 375 0.14 21.45 10.66
CA VAL A 375 0.25 20.91 12.03
C VAL A 375 1.28 21.68 12.87
N SER A 376 2.41 22.07 12.28
CA SER A 376 3.44 22.88 12.96
C SER A 376 2.98 24.33 13.19
N LEU A 377 2.27 24.93 12.23
CA LEU A 377 1.74 26.29 12.27
C LEU A 377 0.62 26.43 13.30
N VAL A 378 -0.35 25.51 13.32
CA VAL A 378 -1.41 25.45 14.34
C VAL A 378 -0.79 25.29 15.74
N SER A 379 0.24 24.44 15.89
CA SER A 379 0.98 24.31 17.15
C SER A 379 1.65 25.62 17.57
N LEU A 380 2.28 26.35 16.66
CA LEU A 380 2.94 27.64 16.92
C LEU A 380 1.95 28.74 17.32
N VAL A 381 0.85 28.88 16.55
CA VAL A 381 -0.21 29.87 16.81
C VAL A 381 -0.94 29.59 18.12
N ALA A 382 -1.21 28.32 18.43
CA ALA A 382 -1.80 27.91 19.71
C ALA A 382 -0.93 28.28 20.92
N ASN A 383 0.39 28.08 20.83
CA ASN A 383 1.33 28.44 21.89
C ASN A 383 1.43 29.96 22.08
N THR A 384 1.41 30.75 21.00
CA THR A 384 1.52 32.23 21.08
C THR A 384 0.24 32.92 21.55
N LEU A 385 -0.93 32.32 21.28
CA LEU A 385 -2.23 32.81 21.76
C LEU A 385 -2.59 32.33 23.18
N GLY A 386 -1.73 31.53 23.84
CA GLY A 386 -1.94 31.06 25.21
C GLY A 386 -2.94 29.90 25.37
N TYR A 387 -3.33 29.21 24.29
CA TYR A 387 -4.22 28.05 24.34
C TYR A 387 -3.47 26.71 24.56
N SER A 388 -2.23 26.75 25.04
CA SER A 388 -1.26 25.63 25.10
C SER A 388 -1.76 24.36 25.80
N ASP A 389 -2.70 24.51 26.72
CA ASP A 389 -3.05 23.49 27.71
C ASP A 389 -4.22 22.59 27.29
N LEU A 390 -4.88 22.92 26.16
CA LEU A 390 -5.90 22.05 25.57
C LEU A 390 -5.27 20.72 25.13
N ALA A 391 -5.86 19.60 25.54
CA ALA A 391 -5.36 18.26 25.24
C ALA A 391 -5.11 18.01 23.74
N ALA A 392 -5.95 18.59 22.86
CA ALA A 392 -5.79 18.54 21.41
C ALA A 392 -4.45 19.16 20.94
N ILE A 393 -4.04 20.31 21.49
CA ILE A 393 -2.77 20.97 21.16
C ILE A 393 -1.57 20.18 21.71
N LYS A 394 -1.73 19.53 22.87
CA LYS A 394 -0.75 18.59 23.40
C LYS A 394 -0.55 17.36 22.49
N SER A 395 -1.61 16.83 21.88
CA SER A 395 -1.52 15.75 20.87
C SER A 395 -1.02 16.23 19.49
N LEU A 396 -1.34 17.45 19.06
CA LEU A 396 -0.76 18.01 17.83
C LEU A 396 0.77 18.16 17.94
N ARG A 397 1.31 18.35 19.16
CA ARG A 397 2.75 18.36 19.40
C ARG A 397 3.41 17.00 19.10
N THR A 398 2.75 15.87 19.37
CA THR A 398 3.34 14.54 19.07
C THR A 398 3.34 14.21 17.58
N LEU A 399 2.47 14.84 16.77
CA LEU A 399 2.50 14.71 15.30
C LEU A 399 3.74 15.34 14.65
N ARG A 400 4.58 16.08 15.40
CA ARG A 400 5.90 16.53 14.92
C ARG A 400 6.83 15.38 14.55
N ALA A 401 6.60 14.19 15.12
CA ALA A 401 7.27 12.95 14.73
C ALA A 401 7.03 12.53 13.27
N LEU A 402 6.08 13.15 12.55
CA LEU A 402 5.85 12.94 11.13
C LEU A 402 6.80 13.73 10.22
N ARG A 403 7.58 14.69 10.74
CA ARG A 403 8.52 15.51 9.94
C ARG A 403 9.50 14.72 9.07
N PRO A 404 10.08 13.58 9.52
CA PRO A 404 10.94 12.74 8.68
C PRO A 404 10.25 12.18 7.42
N LEU A 405 8.92 12.12 7.35
CA LEU A 405 8.20 11.68 6.14
C LEU A 405 8.45 12.60 4.93
N ARG A 406 8.92 13.84 5.14
CA ARG A 406 9.38 14.72 4.04
C ARG A 406 10.66 14.24 3.37
N ALA A 407 11.43 13.37 4.01
CA ALA A 407 12.55 12.71 3.32
C ALA A 407 12.03 11.82 2.18
N LEU A 408 10.84 11.21 2.32
CA LEU A 408 10.24 10.33 1.30
C LEU A 408 9.85 11.08 0.02
N SER A 409 9.50 12.37 0.10
CA SER A 409 9.19 13.17 -1.10
C SER A 409 10.46 13.58 -1.87
N ARG A 410 11.59 13.74 -1.16
CA ARG A 410 12.86 14.23 -1.70
C ARG A 410 13.79 13.11 -2.21
N PHE A 411 13.93 11.99 -1.49
CA PHE A 411 14.81 10.90 -1.92
C PHE A 411 14.12 10.02 -2.98
N GLU A 412 14.65 10.04 -4.20
CA GLU A 412 14.04 9.40 -5.37
C GLU A 412 13.88 7.89 -5.23
N GLY A 413 14.89 7.19 -4.69
CA GLY A 413 14.80 5.75 -4.42
C GLY A 413 13.66 5.39 -3.46
N MET A 414 13.40 6.21 -2.43
CA MET A 414 12.25 6.01 -1.54
C MET A 414 10.93 6.38 -2.22
N ARG A 415 10.91 7.40 -3.09
CA ARG A 415 9.75 7.77 -3.93
C ARG A 415 9.33 6.60 -4.83
N VAL A 416 10.28 5.91 -5.48
CA VAL A 416 10.03 4.74 -6.32
C VAL A 416 9.43 3.58 -5.51
N VAL A 417 10.03 3.22 -4.37
CA VAL A 417 9.52 2.14 -3.50
C VAL A 417 8.12 2.44 -2.98
N VAL A 418 7.85 3.68 -2.55
CA VAL A 418 6.51 4.08 -2.08
C VAL A 418 5.49 4.06 -3.22
N ASN A 419 5.84 4.50 -4.42
CA ASN A 419 4.94 4.43 -5.59
C ASN A 419 4.57 2.98 -5.94
N ALA A 420 5.55 2.06 -5.96
CA ALA A 420 5.31 0.64 -6.24
C ALA A 420 4.43 -0.01 -5.16
N LEU A 421 4.66 0.31 -3.88
CA LEU A 421 3.84 -0.16 -2.77
C LEU A 421 2.39 0.37 -2.87
N ILE A 422 2.19 1.64 -3.22
CA ILE A 422 0.86 2.23 -3.44
C ILE A 422 0.15 1.55 -4.63
N GLY A 423 0.87 1.21 -5.70
CA GLY A 423 0.37 0.41 -6.82
C GLY A 423 -0.12 -0.99 -6.44
N ALA A 424 0.43 -1.57 -5.36
CA ALA A 424 0.01 -2.88 -4.85
C ALA A 424 -1.20 -2.83 -3.90
N ILE A 425 -1.51 -1.67 -3.30
CA ILE A 425 -2.61 -1.52 -2.32
C ILE A 425 -3.95 -2.09 -2.82
N PRO A 426 -4.42 -1.86 -4.06
CA PRO A 426 -5.71 -2.40 -4.52
C PRO A 426 -5.80 -3.93 -4.46
N SER A 427 -4.78 -4.64 -4.94
CA SER A 427 -4.71 -6.10 -4.89
C SER A 427 -4.57 -6.61 -3.45
N ILE A 428 -3.74 -5.95 -2.63
CA ILE A 428 -3.55 -6.28 -1.21
C ILE A 428 -4.86 -6.12 -0.43
N MET A 429 -5.66 -5.09 -0.71
CA MET A 429 -6.95 -4.85 -0.03
C MET A 429 -7.99 -5.94 -0.33
N ASN A 430 -7.99 -6.50 -1.55
CA ASN A 430 -8.87 -7.63 -1.90
C ASN A 430 -8.53 -8.88 -1.08
N VAL A 431 -7.24 -9.24 -0.98
CA VAL A 431 -6.80 -10.37 -0.15
C VAL A 431 -7.05 -10.11 1.34
N LEU A 432 -6.75 -8.90 1.81
CA LEU A 432 -6.99 -8.51 3.20
C LEU A 432 -8.47 -8.66 3.59
N LEU A 433 -9.40 -8.32 2.69
CA LEU A 433 -10.83 -8.51 2.91
C LEU A 433 -11.21 -10.00 3.03
N VAL A 434 -10.66 -10.87 2.18
CA VAL A 434 -10.87 -12.33 2.27
C VAL A 434 -10.30 -12.88 3.59
N CYS A 435 -9.06 -12.51 3.94
CA CYS A 435 -8.42 -12.92 5.20
C CYS A 435 -9.19 -12.42 6.44
N LEU A 436 -9.71 -11.19 6.42
CA LEU A 436 -10.54 -10.65 7.50
C LEU A 436 -11.86 -11.40 7.65
N ILE A 437 -12.55 -11.74 6.55
CA ILE A 437 -13.78 -12.56 6.59
C ILE A 437 -13.46 -13.97 7.11
N PHE A 438 -12.33 -14.56 6.73
CA PHE A 438 -11.94 -15.87 7.22
C PHE A 438 -11.61 -15.86 8.72
N TRP A 439 -10.84 -14.87 9.18
CA TRP A 439 -10.53 -14.66 10.60
C TRP A 439 -11.77 -14.28 11.43
N LEU A 440 -12.81 -13.69 10.82
CA LEU A 440 -14.08 -13.41 11.50
C LEU A 440 -14.74 -14.69 12.01
N ILE A 441 -14.72 -15.77 11.21
CA ILE A 441 -15.31 -17.08 11.56
C ILE A 441 -14.62 -17.64 12.80
N PHE A 442 -13.28 -17.64 12.81
CA PHE A 442 -12.50 -18.07 13.97
C PHE A 442 -12.70 -17.14 15.18
N SER A 443 -12.80 -15.83 14.98
CA SER A 443 -13.03 -14.88 16.08
C SER A 443 -14.39 -15.10 16.75
N ILE A 444 -15.46 -15.28 15.98
CA ILE A 444 -16.80 -15.62 16.49
C ILE A 444 -16.78 -16.98 17.21
N MET A 445 -16.11 -17.99 16.66
CA MET A 445 -15.93 -19.29 17.30
C MET A 445 -15.16 -19.18 18.63
N GLY A 446 -14.09 -18.39 18.67
CA GLY A 446 -13.31 -18.12 19.87
C GLY A 446 -14.11 -17.38 20.95
N VAL A 447 -14.92 -16.39 20.57
CA VAL A 447 -15.85 -15.71 21.49
C VAL A 447 -16.83 -16.72 22.10
N ASN A 448 -17.46 -17.58 21.28
CA ASN A 448 -18.39 -18.59 21.76
C ASN A 448 -17.74 -19.66 22.69
N LEU A 449 -16.45 -19.97 22.49
CA LEU A 449 -15.72 -20.93 23.31
C LEU A 449 -15.17 -20.33 24.61
N PHE A 450 -14.72 -19.07 24.59
CA PHE A 450 -13.78 -18.52 25.59
C PHE A 450 -14.20 -17.20 26.26
N ALA A 451 -15.23 -16.48 25.78
CA ALA A 451 -15.64 -15.20 26.35
C ALA A 451 -15.95 -15.30 27.86
N GLY A 452 -15.43 -14.36 28.67
CA GLY A 452 -15.65 -14.34 30.12
C GLY A 452 -14.94 -15.44 30.92
N LYS A 453 -14.23 -16.39 30.27
CA LYS A 453 -13.51 -17.48 30.93
C LYS A 453 -12.02 -17.20 31.18
N PHE A 454 -11.48 -16.11 30.62
CA PHE A 454 -10.07 -15.69 30.78
C PHE A 454 -9.85 -14.84 32.05
N GLY A 455 -10.76 -14.94 33.02
CA GLY A 455 -10.62 -14.32 34.33
C GLY A 455 -9.79 -15.19 35.28
N ARG A 456 -9.09 -14.57 36.23
CA ARG A 456 -8.35 -15.25 37.30
C ARG A 456 -8.18 -14.34 38.52
N CYS A 457 -8.31 -14.91 39.70
CA CYS A 457 -7.95 -14.27 40.95
C CYS A 457 -6.43 -14.18 41.09
N VAL A 458 -5.91 -12.99 41.38
CA VAL A 458 -4.47 -12.75 41.61
C VAL A 458 -4.23 -11.96 42.89
N ASN A 459 -3.07 -12.19 43.51
CA ASN A 459 -2.55 -11.36 44.59
C ASN A 459 -2.02 -10.02 44.04
N ARG A 460 -1.85 -9.01 44.90
CA ARG A 460 -1.05 -7.79 44.65
C ARG A 460 0.37 -8.08 44.11
N THR A 461 0.95 -9.24 44.41
CA THR A 461 2.24 -9.70 43.86
C THR A 461 2.17 -10.30 42.44
N GLY A 462 0.97 -10.45 41.87
CA GLY A 462 0.74 -11.09 40.57
C GLY A 462 0.65 -12.62 40.60
N TYR A 463 0.83 -13.25 41.76
CA TYR A 463 0.67 -14.70 41.93
C TYR A 463 -0.79 -15.13 41.70
N VAL A 464 -0.99 -16.21 40.95
CA VAL A 464 -2.30 -16.83 40.67
C VAL A 464 -2.51 -17.98 41.64
N TYR A 465 -3.64 -18.01 42.34
CA TYR A 465 -3.96 -19.11 43.27
C TYR A 465 -4.56 -20.32 42.56
N GLU A 466 -4.31 -21.50 43.11
CA GLU A 466 -4.99 -22.73 42.69
C GLU A 466 -6.47 -22.71 43.06
N SER A 467 -7.29 -23.37 42.22
CA SER A 467 -8.74 -23.50 42.41
C SER A 467 -9.19 -24.09 43.75
N PHE A 468 -8.32 -24.81 44.45
CA PHE A 468 -8.60 -25.37 45.78
C PHE A 468 -8.77 -24.28 46.85
N ASN A 469 -8.07 -23.15 46.71
CA ASN A 469 -8.16 -22.03 47.67
C ASN A 469 -9.26 -21.02 47.27
N ILE A 470 -9.45 -20.82 45.96
CA ILE A 470 -10.41 -19.86 45.38
C ILE A 470 -10.92 -20.50 44.08
N ASN A 471 -12.13 -21.06 44.09
CA ASN A 471 -12.72 -21.74 42.93
C ASN A 471 -13.53 -20.79 42.05
N ASN A 472 -14.14 -19.74 42.62
CA ASN A 472 -15.01 -18.81 41.90
C ASN A 472 -14.58 -17.34 42.06
N LYS A 473 -14.96 -16.49 41.10
CA LYS A 473 -14.82 -15.03 41.19
C LYS A 473 -15.49 -14.45 42.45
N THR A 474 -16.68 -14.94 42.82
CA THR A 474 -17.39 -14.47 44.03
C THR A 474 -16.60 -14.71 45.32
N GLU A 475 -15.79 -15.76 45.38
CA GLU A 475 -14.88 -16.05 46.49
C GLU A 475 -13.66 -15.12 46.45
N CYS A 476 -13.13 -14.81 45.25
CA CYS A 476 -12.08 -13.80 45.07
C CYS A 476 -12.53 -12.40 45.50
N ASP A 477 -13.75 -12.00 45.10
CA ASP A 477 -14.35 -10.72 45.42
C ASP A 477 -14.67 -10.62 46.93
N ALA A 478 -15.06 -11.72 47.59
CA ALA A 478 -15.20 -11.78 49.05
C ALA A 478 -13.87 -11.67 49.83
N LEU A 479 -12.74 -12.00 49.20
CA LEU A 479 -11.40 -11.81 49.76
C LEU A 479 -10.83 -10.40 49.50
N ASN A 480 -11.44 -9.63 48.59
CA ASN A 480 -11.03 -8.28 48.21
C ASN A 480 -11.19 -7.25 49.35
N ASP A 481 -12.01 -7.54 50.38
CA ASP A 481 -12.10 -6.73 51.61
C ASP A 481 -10.73 -6.55 52.32
N THR A 482 -9.77 -7.46 52.07
CA THR A 482 -8.39 -7.37 52.57
C THR A 482 -7.46 -6.48 51.71
N SER A 483 -7.94 -6.00 50.55
CA SER A 483 -7.15 -5.29 49.51
C SER A 483 -5.91 -6.05 48.99
N LEU A 484 -5.85 -7.37 49.18
CA LEU A 484 -4.73 -8.23 48.73
C LEU A 484 -5.03 -9.00 47.43
N TYR A 485 -6.31 -9.23 47.13
CA TYR A 485 -6.79 -10.08 46.04
C TYR A 485 -7.65 -9.26 45.07
N TYR A 486 -7.50 -9.48 43.78
CA TYR A 486 -8.39 -8.90 42.78
C TYR A 486 -8.61 -9.86 41.61
N TRP A 487 -9.83 -9.87 41.09
CA TRP A 487 -10.15 -10.59 39.86
C TRP A 487 -9.64 -9.79 38.66
N THR A 488 -8.74 -10.38 37.88
CA THR A 488 -8.20 -9.78 36.65
C THR A 488 -8.42 -10.69 35.46
N LYS A 489 -8.30 -10.14 34.24
CA LYS A 489 -8.40 -10.92 33.00
C LYS A 489 -7.13 -10.80 32.17
N VAL A 490 -6.85 -11.82 31.35
CA VAL A 490 -5.75 -11.77 30.37
C VAL A 490 -5.96 -10.58 29.43
N LYS A 491 -4.89 -9.83 29.13
CA LYS A 491 -4.94 -8.55 28.40
C LYS A 491 -5.49 -8.70 26.97
N VAL A 492 -5.15 -9.81 26.32
CA VAL A 492 -5.65 -10.20 25.00
C VAL A 492 -6.51 -11.44 25.19
N ASN A 493 -7.77 -11.38 24.77
CA ASN A 493 -8.77 -12.40 25.06
C ASN A 493 -9.90 -12.41 24.02
N PHE A 494 -10.85 -13.32 24.19
CA PHE A 494 -12.02 -13.47 23.31
C PHE A 494 -13.32 -12.91 23.91
N ASP A 495 -13.28 -11.86 24.74
CA ASP A 495 -14.52 -11.26 25.28
C ASP A 495 -15.38 -10.59 24.18
N ASN A 496 -14.77 -10.17 23.08
CA ASN A 496 -15.40 -9.47 21.97
C ASN A 496 -14.71 -9.86 20.65
N VAL A 497 -15.42 -9.83 19.52
CA VAL A 497 -14.88 -10.16 18.19
C VAL A 497 -13.63 -9.34 17.84
N GLY A 498 -13.58 -8.05 18.20
CA GLY A 498 -12.40 -7.20 17.98
C GLY A 498 -11.18 -7.59 18.85
N ALA A 499 -11.40 -8.09 20.07
CA ALA A 499 -10.34 -8.64 20.91
C ALA A 499 -9.90 -10.02 20.41
N GLY A 500 -10.84 -10.83 19.90
CA GLY A 500 -10.58 -12.09 19.21
C GLY A 500 -9.71 -11.92 17.97
N TYR A 501 -9.92 -10.86 17.16
CA TYR A 501 -9.01 -10.53 16.05
C TYR A 501 -7.57 -10.25 16.53
N LEU A 502 -7.40 -9.51 17.63
CA LEU A 502 -6.07 -9.24 18.21
C LEU A 502 -5.43 -10.53 18.77
N ALA A 503 -6.22 -11.41 19.37
CA ALA A 503 -5.77 -12.72 19.83
C ALA A 503 -5.32 -13.61 18.67
N LEU A 504 -6.13 -13.70 17.61
CA LEU A 504 -5.81 -14.45 16.41
C LEU A 504 -4.58 -13.88 15.67
N LEU A 505 -4.40 -12.55 15.65
CA LEU A 505 -3.19 -11.93 15.11
C LEU A 505 -1.93 -12.37 15.89
N GLN A 506 -1.97 -12.38 17.23
CA GLN A 506 -0.85 -12.86 18.06
C GLN A 506 -0.55 -14.36 17.86
N VAL A 507 -1.60 -15.17 17.66
CA VAL A 507 -1.46 -16.59 17.29
C VAL A 507 -0.85 -16.74 15.89
N ALA A 508 -1.33 -15.97 14.90
CA ALA A 508 -0.86 -16.06 13.52
C ALA A 508 0.59 -15.60 13.33
N THR A 509 1.05 -14.64 14.14
CA THR A 509 2.45 -14.17 14.13
C THR A 509 3.40 -14.99 15.01
N PHE A 510 2.91 -16.00 15.73
CA PHE A 510 3.67 -16.78 16.73
C PHE A 510 4.38 -15.88 17.77
N LYS A 511 3.69 -14.87 18.31
CA LYS A 511 4.20 -13.96 19.35
C LYS A 511 3.13 -13.67 20.39
N GLY A 512 3.34 -14.12 21.64
CA GLY A 512 2.37 -14.01 22.73
C GLY A 512 1.27 -15.09 22.73
N TRP A 513 1.14 -15.86 21.64
CA TRP A 513 0.17 -16.95 21.45
C TRP A 513 0.10 -17.94 22.62
N MET A 514 1.23 -18.23 23.25
CA MET A 514 1.37 -19.09 24.42
C MET A 514 0.47 -18.67 25.60
N GLU A 515 0.38 -17.38 25.92
CA GLU A 515 -0.47 -16.90 27.02
C GLU A 515 -1.96 -17.10 26.73
N ILE A 516 -2.38 -16.81 25.50
CA ILE A 516 -3.76 -16.97 25.01
C ILE A 516 -4.15 -18.45 25.04
N MET A 517 -3.26 -19.32 24.55
CA MET A 517 -3.48 -20.75 24.43
C MET A 517 -3.52 -21.44 25.80
N TYR A 518 -2.62 -21.09 26.73
CA TYR A 518 -2.70 -21.57 28.12
C TYR A 518 -4.00 -21.13 28.79
N ALA A 519 -4.41 -19.87 28.63
CA ALA A 519 -5.66 -19.36 29.21
C ALA A 519 -6.91 -20.07 28.64
N ALA A 520 -6.89 -20.45 27.36
CA ALA A 520 -7.95 -21.24 26.74
C ALA A 520 -7.98 -22.71 27.20
N VAL A 521 -6.82 -23.35 27.33
CA VAL A 521 -6.68 -24.75 27.77
C VAL A 521 -6.98 -24.93 29.26
N ASP A 522 -6.73 -23.90 30.07
CA ASP A 522 -7.08 -23.89 31.50
C ASP A 522 -8.53 -23.42 31.78
N SER A 523 -9.26 -23.01 30.74
CA SER A 523 -10.60 -22.41 30.88
C SER A 523 -11.68 -23.42 31.23
N ARG A 524 -12.59 -23.05 32.14
CA ARG A 524 -13.73 -23.86 32.58
C ARG A 524 -15.07 -23.21 32.17
N ALA A 525 -15.95 -22.90 33.13
CA ALA A 525 -17.11 -22.04 32.91
C ALA A 525 -16.76 -20.54 33.08
N VAL A 526 -17.75 -19.68 32.89
CA VAL A 526 -17.63 -18.23 33.07
C VAL A 526 -17.57 -17.90 34.57
N GLU A 527 -16.67 -16.99 34.97
CA GLU A 527 -16.42 -16.59 36.37
C GLU A 527 -15.89 -17.69 37.32
N GLU A 528 -15.48 -18.85 36.80
CA GLU A 528 -14.69 -19.87 37.55
C GLU A 528 -13.18 -19.60 37.46
N GLN A 529 -12.42 -19.98 38.49
CA GLN A 529 -10.95 -19.94 38.50
C GLN A 529 -10.38 -21.01 37.55
N PRO A 530 -9.42 -20.68 36.65
CA PRO A 530 -8.82 -21.64 35.73
C PRO A 530 -8.09 -22.78 36.45
N ILE A 531 -8.10 -23.95 35.83
CA ILE A 531 -7.38 -25.16 36.30
C ILE A 531 -6.47 -25.64 35.17
N LYS A 532 -5.20 -25.90 35.50
CA LYS A 532 -4.17 -26.36 34.55
C LYS A 532 -4.67 -27.54 33.71
N GLU A 533 -4.77 -27.33 32.40
CA GLU A 533 -5.19 -28.30 31.38
C GLU A 533 -6.59 -28.93 31.56
N ALA A 534 -7.51 -28.26 32.26
CA ALA A 534 -8.89 -28.71 32.45
C ALA A 534 -9.67 -28.93 31.13
N ASN A 535 -9.30 -28.20 30.07
CA ASN A 535 -9.91 -28.30 28.75
C ASN A 535 -8.85 -28.55 27.67
N LEU A 536 -8.04 -29.60 27.89
CA LEU A 536 -6.88 -30.00 27.08
C LEU A 536 -7.11 -29.93 25.56
N TYR A 537 -8.26 -30.35 25.06
CA TYR A 537 -8.52 -30.39 23.61
C TYR A 537 -8.64 -29.01 22.95
N MET A 538 -8.70 -27.91 23.71
CA MET A 538 -8.71 -26.54 23.15
C MET A 538 -7.40 -26.19 22.42
N TYR A 539 -6.30 -26.91 22.66
CA TYR A 539 -5.09 -26.83 21.82
C TYR A 539 -5.42 -27.04 20.32
N LEU A 540 -6.41 -27.89 19.98
CA LEU A 540 -6.80 -28.18 18.59
C LEU A 540 -7.41 -26.96 17.88
N TYR A 541 -8.11 -26.07 18.58
CA TYR A 541 -8.65 -24.83 18.00
C TYR A 541 -7.50 -23.95 17.45
N PHE A 542 -6.41 -23.82 18.20
CA PHE A 542 -5.23 -23.06 17.76
C PHE A 542 -4.45 -23.77 16.67
N VAL A 543 -4.28 -25.10 16.73
CA VAL A 543 -3.63 -25.88 15.67
C VAL A 543 -4.39 -25.74 14.34
N ILE A 544 -5.72 -25.87 14.36
CA ILE A 544 -6.59 -25.70 13.17
C ILE A 544 -6.51 -24.25 12.66
N PHE A 545 -6.55 -23.25 13.55
CA PHE A 545 -6.41 -21.85 13.16
C PHE A 545 -5.02 -21.55 12.56
N ILE A 546 -3.93 -22.10 13.08
CA ILE A 546 -2.60 -21.87 12.51
C ILE A 546 -2.48 -22.49 11.11
N ILE A 547 -3.02 -23.70 10.91
CA ILE A 547 -3.02 -24.37 9.60
C ILE A 547 -3.83 -23.54 8.58
N PHE A 548 -5.08 -23.20 8.86
CA PHE A 548 -5.92 -22.51 7.87
C PHE A 548 -5.76 -20.98 7.86
N GLY A 549 -5.67 -20.37 9.04
CA GLY A 549 -5.63 -18.92 9.27
C GLY A 549 -4.24 -18.30 9.36
N SER A 550 -3.17 -19.10 9.32
CA SER A 550 -1.80 -18.59 9.06
C SER A 550 -1.27 -19.12 7.72
N PHE A 551 -1.13 -20.46 7.57
CA PHE A 551 -0.41 -21.02 6.42
C PHE A 551 -1.13 -20.77 5.08
N PHE A 552 -2.43 -21.06 4.96
CA PHE A 552 -3.16 -20.77 3.71
C PHE A 552 -3.35 -19.27 3.44
N THR A 553 -3.56 -18.44 4.46
CA THR A 553 -3.67 -16.98 4.28
C THR A 553 -2.34 -16.34 3.86
N LEU A 554 -1.21 -16.85 4.36
CA LEU A 554 0.14 -16.37 4.01
C LEU A 554 0.52 -16.82 2.59
N ASN A 555 0.15 -18.04 2.18
CA ASN A 555 0.23 -18.47 0.77
C ASN A 555 -0.53 -17.49 -0.15
N LEU A 556 -1.82 -17.23 0.13
CA LEU A 556 -2.65 -16.33 -0.68
C LEU A 556 -2.08 -14.89 -0.73
N PHE A 557 -1.58 -14.39 0.40
CA PHE A 557 -1.04 -13.03 0.51
C PHE A 557 0.30 -12.87 -0.24
N ILE A 558 1.22 -13.83 -0.11
CA ILE A 558 2.48 -13.81 -0.87
C ILE A 558 2.20 -14.02 -2.36
N GLY A 559 1.26 -14.91 -2.71
CA GLY A 559 0.86 -15.18 -4.09
C GLY A 559 0.45 -13.89 -4.82
N VAL A 560 -0.60 -13.22 -4.35
CA VAL A 560 -1.11 -12.00 -5.00
C VAL A 560 -0.13 -10.82 -4.95
N ILE A 561 0.79 -10.78 -3.96
CA ILE A 561 1.86 -9.76 -3.94
C ILE A 561 2.92 -10.03 -5.01
N ILE A 562 3.37 -11.28 -5.17
CA ILE A 562 4.32 -11.66 -6.23
C ILE A 562 3.71 -11.42 -7.61
N ASP A 563 2.46 -11.81 -7.83
CA ASP A 563 1.77 -11.53 -9.10
C ASP A 563 1.64 -10.01 -9.34
N ASN A 564 1.17 -9.23 -8.37
CA ASN A 564 1.07 -7.77 -8.54
C ASN A 564 2.43 -7.14 -8.87
N PHE A 565 3.53 -7.54 -8.22
CA PHE A 565 4.87 -7.06 -8.57
C PHE A 565 5.31 -7.52 -9.97
N ASN A 566 4.98 -8.74 -10.40
CA ASN A 566 5.23 -9.20 -11.77
C ASN A 566 4.42 -8.38 -12.80
N GLN A 567 3.15 -8.08 -12.54
CA GLN A 567 2.33 -7.20 -13.37
C GLN A 567 2.91 -5.78 -13.44
N GLN A 568 3.35 -5.20 -12.31
CA GLN A 568 4.03 -3.89 -12.29
C GLN A 568 5.32 -3.92 -13.12
N LYS A 569 6.17 -4.93 -12.94
CA LYS A 569 7.42 -5.10 -13.71
C LYS A 569 7.16 -5.20 -15.21
N ARG A 570 6.15 -6.00 -15.63
CA ARG A 570 5.75 -6.10 -17.05
C ARG A 570 5.28 -4.74 -17.59
N LYS A 571 4.36 -4.04 -16.89
CA LYS A 571 3.85 -2.73 -17.33
C LYS A 571 4.96 -1.67 -17.48
N ILE A 572 5.95 -1.65 -16.59
CA ILE A 572 7.11 -0.76 -16.70
C ILE A 572 7.97 -1.12 -17.92
N SER A 573 8.25 -2.41 -18.13
CA SER A 573 9.05 -2.88 -19.28
C SER A 573 8.36 -2.59 -20.62
N THR A 574 7.06 -2.86 -20.77
CA THR A 574 6.30 -2.52 -21.98
C THR A 574 6.30 -1.00 -22.23
N THR A 575 6.20 -0.19 -21.17
CA THR A 575 6.27 1.28 -21.29
C THR A 575 7.64 1.75 -21.76
N ALA A 576 8.74 1.16 -21.26
CA ALA A 576 10.10 1.47 -21.70
C ALA A 576 10.31 1.13 -23.18
N ASN A 577 9.98 -0.10 -23.59
CA ASN A 577 10.12 -0.54 -24.99
C ASN A 577 9.24 0.29 -25.94
N GLY A 578 8.04 0.68 -25.49
CA GLY A 578 7.12 1.57 -26.23
C GLY A 578 7.53 3.05 -26.25
N ILE A 579 8.58 3.44 -25.52
CA ILE A 579 9.24 4.75 -25.64
C ILE A 579 10.42 4.66 -26.61
N VAL A 580 11.27 3.63 -26.48
CA VAL A 580 12.43 3.39 -27.38
C VAL A 580 11.96 3.30 -28.83
N THR A 581 11.04 2.38 -29.14
CA THR A 581 10.45 2.22 -30.48
C THR A 581 9.76 3.47 -31.01
N ARG A 582 9.42 4.44 -30.16
CA ARG A 582 8.81 5.71 -30.55
C ARG A 582 9.83 6.77 -30.92
N CYS A 583 10.99 6.79 -30.24
CA CYS A 583 12.16 7.56 -30.67
C CYS A 583 12.71 7.04 -32.01
N ASP A 584 12.78 5.72 -32.19
CA ASP A 584 13.26 5.09 -33.42
C ASP A 584 12.37 5.40 -34.64
N THR A 585 11.08 5.72 -34.42
CA THR A 585 10.14 6.18 -35.46
C THR A 585 10.08 7.71 -35.65
N CYS A 586 11.02 8.46 -35.07
CA CYS A 586 11.15 9.91 -35.23
C CYS A 586 12.47 10.35 -35.90
N TYR A 587 13.19 9.40 -36.52
CA TYR A 587 14.35 9.61 -37.39
C TYR A 587 14.03 9.23 -38.84
#